data_AF-A0A090WFZ8-F1
#
_entry.id   AF-A0A090WFZ8-F1
#
_cell.length_a   1.000
_cell.length_b   1.000
_cell.length_c   1.000
_cell.angle_alpha   90.00
_cell.angle_beta   90.00
_cell.angle_gamma   90.00
#
_symmetry.space_group_name_H-M   'P 1'
#
loop_
_entity.id
_entity.type
_entity.pdbx_description
1 polymer ?
#
loop_
_entity_poly.entity_id
_entity_poly.type
_entity_poly.pdbx_seq_one_letter_code
_entity_poly.pdbx_strand_id
1 'polypeptide(L)' 'MIKIHDLYFKPFLTATQISDAVNNLAYQLNRDLADKKPVFLGILNGSYMVMADLTRKFNHDCEIAFLRASSYEGDIFHW' A
#
# COMPACT_ATOMS: atom_id res chain seq x y z
N MET A 1 -22.34 8.57 -7.33
CA MET A 1 -22.27 8.80 -5.87
C MET A 1 -22.81 7.55 -5.20
N ILE A 2 -22.10 7.03 -4.20
CA ILE A 2 -22.51 5.84 -3.43
C ILE A 2 -22.95 6.33 -2.06
N LYS A 3 -24.14 5.95 -1.59
CA LYS A 3 -24.62 6.28 -0.24
C LYS A 3 -24.35 5.11 0.70
N ILE A 4 -23.66 5.37 1.81
CA ILE A 4 -23.42 4.38 2.88
C ILE A 4 -23.80 5.05 4.20
N HIS A 5 -24.78 4.48 4.91
CA HIS A 5 -25.46 5.17 6.03
C HIS A 5 -25.93 6.57 5.59
N ASP A 6 -25.58 7.60 6.34
CA ASP A 6 -25.93 9.00 6.04
C ASP A 6 -24.82 9.76 5.30
N LEU A 7 -23.82 9.03 4.78
CA LEU A 7 -22.67 9.60 4.07
C LEU A 7 -22.73 9.32 2.57
N TYR A 8 -22.29 10.32 1.79
CA TYR A 8 -22.20 10.25 0.33
C TYR A 8 -20.74 10.18 -0.10
N PHE A 9 -20.40 9.14 -0.86
CA PHE A 9 -19.07 8.91 -1.38
C PHE A 9 -19.03 9.16 -2.89
N LYS A 10 -17.97 9.84 -3.31
CA LYS A 10 -17.59 10.00 -4.71
C LYS A 10 -16.31 9.19 -4.95
N PRO A 11 -16.25 8.37 -6.01
CA PRO A 11 -15.00 7.75 -6.42
C PRO A 11 -13.91 8.81 -6.63
N PHE A 12 -12.83 8.72 -5.87
CA PHE A 12 -11.67 9.61 -6.03
C PHE A 12 -10.75 9.10 -7.13
N LEU A 13 -10.47 7.79 -7.13
CA LEU A 13 -9.69 7.10 -8.14
C LEU A 13 -10.51 5.94 -8.70
N THR A 14 -10.39 5.71 -10.01
CA THR A 14 -10.90 4.50 -10.65
C THR A 14 -9.98 3.32 -10.36
N ALA A 15 -10.50 2.09 -10.48
CA ALA A 15 -9.68 0.89 -10.36
C ALA A 15 -8.52 0.88 -11.36
N THR A 16 -8.73 1.39 -12.58
CA THR A 16 -7.68 1.52 -13.60
C THR A 16 -6.58 2.45 -13.13
N GLN A 17 -6.90 3.62 -12.60
CA GLN A 17 -5.89 4.57 -12.09
C GLN A 17 -5.04 3.96 -10.96
N ILE A 18 -5.65 3.18 -10.06
CA ILE A 18 -4.92 2.48 -9.00
C ILE A 18 -4.03 1.39 -9.60
N SER A 19 -4.56 0.57 -10.52
CA SER A 19 -3.80 -0.49 -11.19
C SER A 19 -2.59 0.06 -11.96
N ASP A 20 -2.76 1.17 -12.66
CA ASP A 20 -1.71 1.84 -13.43
C ASP A 20 -0.61 2.40 -12.52
N ALA A 21 -1.00 3.00 -11.38
CA ALA A 21 -0.05 3.47 -10.38
C ALA A 21 0.79 2.30 -9.81
N VAL A 22 0.15 1.17 -9.48
CA VAL A 22 0.84 -0.03 -9.00
C VAL A 22 1.73 -0.64 -10.08
N ASN A 23 1.27 -0.67 -11.35
CA ASN A 23 2.07 -1.14 -12.48
C ASN A 23 3.35 -0.32 -12.65
N ASN A 24 3.23 1.00 -12.60
CA ASN A 24 4.37 1.90 -12.72
C ASN A 24 5.36 1.71 -11.57
N LEU A 25 4.87 1.56 -10.34
CA LEU A 25 5.72 1.28 -9.17
C LEU A 25 6.44 -0.07 -9.32
N ALA A 26 5.71 -1.13 -9.70
CA ALA A 26 6.30 -2.45 -9.91
C ALA A 26 7.38 -2.43 -11.00
N TYR A 27 7.15 -1.71 -12.11
CA TYR A 27 8.14 -1.56 -13.18
C TYR A 27 9.45 -0.95 -12.66
N GLN A 28 9.35 0.13 -11.87
CA GLN A 28 10.52 0.78 -11.27
C GLN A 28 11.25 -0.14 -10.29
N LEU A 29 10.51 -0.85 -9.43
CA LEU A 29 11.10 -1.77 -8.46
C LEU A 29 11.78 -2.97 -9.11
N ASN A 30 11.17 -3.57 -10.15
CA ASN A 30 11.80 -4.66 -10.90
C ASN A 30 13.13 -4.22 -11.53
N ARG A 31 13.19 -3.00 -12.07
CA ARG A 31 14.43 -2.44 -12.62
C ARG A 31 15.47 -2.18 -11.53
N ASP A 32 15.07 -1.54 -10.43
CA ASP A 32 16.01 -0.96 -9.45
C ASP A 32 16.47 -1.96 -8.36
N LEU A 33 15.65 -2.98 -8.10
CA LEU A 33 15.86 -4.00 -7.07
C LEU A 33 16.10 -5.39 -7.65
N ALA A 34 16.36 -5.50 -8.95
CA ALA A 34 16.82 -6.74 -9.58
C ALA A 34 17.98 -7.34 -8.76
N ASP A 35 17.87 -8.63 -8.44
CA ASP A 35 18.87 -9.44 -7.73
C ASP A 35 19.21 -8.99 -6.29
N LYS A 36 18.47 -8.03 -5.71
CA LYS A 36 18.74 -7.52 -4.35
C LYS A 36 17.97 -8.23 -3.23
N LYS A 37 17.02 -9.10 -3.56
CA LYS A 37 16.17 -9.82 -2.60
C LYS A 37 15.54 -8.91 -1.52
N PRO A 38 14.73 -7.91 -1.90
CA PRO A 38 14.21 -6.93 -0.94
C PRO A 38 13.20 -7.55 0.05
N VAL A 39 13.12 -6.95 1.23
CA VAL A 39 12.04 -7.20 2.20
C VAL A 39 10.98 -6.11 2.06
N PHE A 40 9.78 -6.46 1.60
CA PHE A 40 8.64 -5.55 1.56
C PHE A 40 7.93 -5.55 2.91
N LEU A 41 7.99 -4.44 3.63
CA LEU A 41 7.36 -4.26 4.94
C LEU A 41 6.04 -3.48 4.83
N GLY A 42 4.91 -4.17 4.96
CA GLY A 42 3.57 -3.56 4.96
C GLY A 42 3.12 -3.14 6.36
N ILE A 43 2.63 -1.90 6.51
CA ILE A 43 2.03 -1.42 7.77
C ILE A 43 0.53 -1.66 7.77
N LEU A 44 0.06 -2.47 8.71
CA LEU A 44 -1.34 -2.85 8.81
C LEU A 44 -2.21 -1.71 9.39
N ASN A 45 -3.49 -1.61 9.03
CA ASN A 45 -4.26 -2.58 8.23
C ASN A 45 -4.37 -2.23 6.74
N GLY A 46 -4.28 -0.95 6.39
CA GLY A 46 -4.64 -0.45 5.05
C GLY A 46 -3.69 -0.84 3.91
N SER A 47 -2.42 -1.18 4.20
CA SER A 47 -1.44 -1.50 3.17
C SER A 47 -1.62 -2.87 2.52
N TYR A 48 -2.44 -3.75 3.10
CA TYR A 48 -2.56 -5.15 2.66
C TYR A 48 -2.89 -5.28 1.18
N MET A 49 -3.91 -4.56 0.69
CA MET A 49 -4.34 -4.66 -0.70
C MET A 49 -3.28 -4.16 -1.67
N VAL A 50 -2.67 -3.01 -1.37
CA VAL A 50 -1.61 -2.42 -2.21
C VAL A 50 -0.40 -3.33 -2.23
N MET A 51 -0.01 -3.90 -1.09
CA MET A 51 1.12 -4.81 -1.05
C MET A 51 0.88 -6.10 -1.84
N ALA A 52 -0.32 -6.68 -1.74
CA ALA A 52 -0.67 -7.87 -2.51
C ALA A 52 -0.61 -7.62 -4.02
N ASP A 53 -1.12 -6.47 -4.49
CA ASP A 53 -1.08 -6.12 -5.91
C ASP A 53 0.34 -5.81 -6.40
N LEU A 54 1.17 -5.22 -5.54
CA LEU A 54 2.55 -4.89 -5.85
C LEU A 54 3.43 -6.14 -5.93
N THR A 55 3.38 -7.02 -4.92
CA THR A 55 4.25 -8.21 -4.86
C THR A 55 3.90 -9.21 -5.95
N ARG A 56 2.62 -9.31 -6.36
CA ARG A 56 2.21 -10.12 -7.52
C ARG A 56 2.85 -9.67 -8.84
N LYS A 57 3.31 -8.41 -8.92
CA LYS A 57 3.95 -7.83 -10.12
C LYS A 57 5.47 -7.72 -9.98
N PHE A 58 6.04 -8.14 -8.85
CA PHE A 58 7.48 -8.19 -8.65
C PHE A 58 8.01 -9.55 -9.11
N ASN A 59 9.00 -9.55 -10.00
CA ASN A 59 9.44 -10.73 -10.75
C ASN A 59 10.71 -11.38 -10.18
N HIS A 60 11.25 -10.83 -9.08
CA HIS A 60 12.46 -11.33 -8.44
C HIS A 60 12.15 -11.88 -7.05
N ASP A 61 13.10 -12.64 -6.50
CA ASP A 61 13.04 -13.09 -5.12
C ASP A 61 12.81 -11.91 -4.17
N CYS A 62 11.86 -12.04 -3.24
CA CYS A 62 11.62 -11.07 -2.19
C CYS A 62 11.04 -11.74 -0.95
N GLU A 63 11.12 -11.05 0.17
CA GLU A 63 10.44 -11.40 1.41
C GLU A 63 9.33 -10.39 1.69
N ILE A 64 8.27 -10.84 2.38
CA ILE A 64 7.14 -9.99 2.75
C ILE A 64 6.97 -10.08 4.27
N ALA A 65 6.99 -8.93 4.93
CA ALA A 65 6.73 -8.80 6.35
C ALA A 65 5.62 -7.79 6.58
N PHE A 66 4.87 -7.97 7.68
CA PHE A 66 3.84 -7.01 8.09
C PHE A 66 4.11 -6.57 9.52
N LEU A 67 3.91 -5.28 9.78
CA LEU A 67 3.98 -4.70 11.11
C LEU A 67 2.64 -4.02 11.44
N ARG A 68 2.13 -4.31 12.62
CA ARG A 68 0.97 -3.62 13.18
C ARG A 68 1.48 -2.45 14.02
N ALA A 69 1.44 -1.25 13.44
CA ALA A 69 1.75 -0.04 14.19
C ALA A 69 0.50 0.39 14.98
N SER A 70 0.64 0.58 16.28
CA SER A 70 -0.32 1.34 17.08
C SER A 70 0.06 2.81 17.00
N SER A 71 -0.85 3.65 16.48
CA SER A 71 -0.67 5.10 16.60
C SER A 71 -0.84 5.47 18.06
N TYR A 72 0.22 5.95 18.71
CA TYR A 72 0.09 6.60 20.01
C TYR A 72 -0.45 8.01 19.76
N GLU A 73 -1.77 8.15 19.72
CA GLU A 73 -2.42 9.44 19.97
C GLU A 73 -2.41 9.66 21.48
N GLY A 74 -1.43 10.39 22.01
CA GLY A 74 -1.42 10.64 23.44
C GLY A 74 -0.17 11.22 24.07
N ASP A 75 0.49 12.20 23.45
CA ASP A 75 1.29 13.17 24.20
C ASP A 75 0.77 14.58 23.85
N ILE A 76 -0.39 14.90 24.42
CA ILE A 76 -0.83 16.28 24.56
C ILE A 76 0.11 16.89 25.59
N PHE A 77 1.27 17.39 25.16
CA PHE A 77 2.10 18.27 25.98
C PHE A 77 1.31 19.56 26.21
N HIS A 78 0.56 19.59 27.30
CA HIS A 78 0.08 20.82 27.90
C HIS A 78 1.26 21.54 28.54
N TRP A 79 1.63 22.70 27.98
CA TRP A 79 2.20 23.82 28.72
C TRP A 79 1.32 25.03 28.47
#